data_AF-C3Y2L9-F1
#
_entry.id   AF-C3Y2L9-F1
#
_cell.length_a   1.000
_cell.length_b   1.000
_cell.length_c   1.000
_cell.angle_alpha   90.00
_cell.angle_beta   90.00
_cell.angle_gamma   90.00
#
_symmetry.space_group_name_H-M   'P 1'
#
loop_
_entity.id
_entity.type
_entity.pdbx_description
1 polymer ?
#
loop_
_entity_poly.entity_id
_entity_poly.type
_entity_poly.pdbx_seq_one_letter_code
_entity_poly.pdbx_strand_id
1 'polypeptide(L)'
;MAGKFRLLILLTLFIIVILARWIGNKAFTKHEMRIVDDGKSPIKRSSYIGTIFVDDTTATIFLMYVFCEFCPTRSLMLMNSTDDGITWGRPRNITDQVGKEYATHPSPGNGIQKKQEPAKGRLVVCGHGFYNGKGLVLLLSDDHGVTWRRGAFVPSRPFKMHLKKGTFDPDECQPVELPNGSIYIVVRNEKTYKKYHCKMIMRSFDGGETLPQNYTYLDQALIEPRITSGLWYHDGTMFYSGPKHDTKRRNLHIRWSYDHGKTWTSETKIWEDPASYSTLMMLPHDKRHLYILYERGHKTEIDEIALSRLKISTEDDHNE
;
A
#
# COMPACT_ATOMS: atom_id res chain seq x y z
N MET A 1 12.79 -19.22 19.51
CA MET A 1 11.78 -18.28 20.05
C MET A 1 11.21 -17.29 19.02
N ALA A 2 11.67 -17.29 17.76
CA ALA A 2 11.19 -16.38 16.69
C ALA A 2 9.93 -16.86 15.92
N GLY A 3 9.24 -17.91 16.39
CA GLY A 3 8.22 -18.65 15.61
C GLY A 3 6.78 -18.57 16.14
N LYS A 4 6.47 -17.65 17.05
CA LYS A 4 5.10 -17.42 17.56
C LYS A 4 4.55 -16.02 17.19
N PHE A 5 5.32 -15.23 16.44
CA PHE A 5 5.30 -13.76 16.47
C PHE A 5 4.41 -13.05 15.43
N ARG A 6 3.63 -13.75 14.59
CA ARG A 6 2.89 -13.06 13.49
C ARG A 6 1.42 -13.42 13.33
N LEU A 7 0.85 -14.22 14.24
CA LEU A 7 -0.55 -14.63 14.16
C LEU A 7 -1.53 -13.51 14.57
N LEU A 8 -1.08 -12.52 15.34
CA LEU A 8 -1.90 -11.37 15.75
C LEU A 8 -2.07 -10.29 14.66
N ILE A 9 -1.23 -10.32 13.61
CA ILE A 9 -1.27 -9.37 12.47
C ILE A 9 -2.63 -9.41 11.75
N LEU A 10 -3.33 -10.55 11.79
CA LEU A 10 -4.69 -10.70 11.27
C LEU A 10 -5.75 -9.89 12.03
N LEU A 11 -5.54 -9.62 13.31
CA LEU A 11 -6.46 -8.83 14.15
C LEU A 11 -6.13 -7.33 14.11
N THR A 12 -4.90 -6.95 13.75
CA THR A 12 -4.49 -5.53 13.63
C THR A 12 -4.75 -4.95 12.23
N LEU A 13 -4.84 -5.79 11.19
CA LEU A 13 -5.42 -5.39 9.90
C LEU A 13 -6.91 -5.06 9.99
N PHE A 14 -7.60 -5.61 11.00
CA PHE A 14 -8.97 -5.22 11.39
C PHE A 14 -9.04 -3.82 12.03
N ILE A 15 -7.93 -3.28 12.56
CA ILE A 15 -7.91 -2.01 13.31
C ILE A 15 -7.84 -0.78 12.40
N ILE A 16 -7.26 -0.89 11.20
CA ILE A 16 -6.96 0.29 10.38
C ILE A 16 -8.11 0.66 9.43
N VAL A 17 -8.95 -0.30 9.10
CA VAL A 17 -10.16 -0.13 8.29
C VAL A 17 -11.22 0.77 8.95
N ILE A 18 -11.21 0.85 10.28
CA ILE A 18 -12.26 1.54 11.05
C ILE A 18 -11.99 3.05 11.19
N LEU A 19 -10.79 3.52 10.84
CA LEU A 19 -10.47 4.95 10.88
C LEU A 19 -11.09 5.75 9.71
N ALA A 20 -11.72 5.11 8.72
CA ALA A 20 -12.21 5.81 7.53
C ALA A 20 -13.72 6.11 7.48
N ARG A 21 -14.61 5.48 8.27
CA ARG A 21 -16.05 5.75 8.14
C ARG A 21 -16.87 5.54 9.42
N TRP A 22 -17.23 6.67 10.04
CA TRP A 22 -18.49 6.82 10.76
C TRP A 22 -19.66 6.60 9.79
N ILE A 23 -20.29 5.42 9.82
CA ILE A 23 -21.69 5.20 9.41
C ILE A 23 -22.29 4.20 10.41
N GLY A 24 -23.43 4.55 10.97
CA GLY A 24 -24.04 3.85 12.10
C GLY A 24 -24.53 2.43 11.82
N ASN A 25 -24.80 1.77 12.95
CA ASN A 25 -25.54 0.53 13.18
C ASN A 25 -24.88 -0.84 12.92
N LYS A 26 -24.53 -1.43 14.08
CA LYS A 26 -24.68 -2.82 14.54
C LYS A 26 -23.82 -3.95 13.94
N ALA A 27 -23.05 -4.49 14.89
CA ALA A 27 -22.76 -5.90 15.18
C ALA A 27 -21.59 -6.57 14.43
N PHE A 28 -20.41 -6.53 15.06
CA PHE A 28 -19.37 -7.56 14.91
C PHE A 28 -18.81 -7.95 16.29
N THR A 29 -18.48 -9.23 16.46
CA THR A 29 -18.33 -9.93 17.73
C THR A 29 -16.97 -9.76 18.42
N LYS A 30 -17.03 -9.24 19.66
CA LYS A 30 -16.33 -9.63 20.91
C LYS A 30 -14.81 -9.90 20.98
N HIS A 31 -14.01 -9.41 20.04
CA HIS A 31 -12.66 -8.94 20.39
C HIS A 31 -12.65 -7.42 20.25
N GLU A 32 -12.36 -6.72 21.35
CA GLU A 32 -12.44 -5.26 21.44
C GLU A 32 -11.68 -4.60 20.30
N MET A 33 -12.42 -4.03 19.35
CA MET A 33 -11.87 -3.10 18.36
C MET A 33 -11.32 -1.91 19.13
N ARG A 34 -10.01 -1.85 19.30
CA ARG A 34 -9.35 -0.67 19.85
C ARG A 34 -9.21 0.34 18.72
N ILE A 35 -10.26 1.15 18.56
CA ILE A 35 -10.18 2.36 17.75
C ILE A 35 -9.17 3.27 18.44
N VAL A 36 -8.08 3.61 17.76
CA VAL A 36 -7.27 4.77 18.16
C VAL A 36 -8.15 5.98 17.89
N ASP A 37 -8.90 6.44 18.89
CA ASP A 37 -9.71 7.65 18.80
C ASP A 37 -8.76 8.85 18.60
N ASP A 38 -8.76 9.44 17.41
CA ASP A 38 -8.01 10.66 17.09
C ASP A 38 -8.69 11.94 17.61
N GLY A 39 -9.76 11.77 18.39
CA GLY A 39 -10.47 12.80 19.14
C GLY A 39 -11.69 13.35 18.40
N LYS A 40 -12.65 13.88 19.15
CA LYS A 40 -13.75 14.68 18.60
C LYS A 40 -13.22 16.03 18.13
N SER A 41 -12.79 16.14 16.87
CA SER A 41 -12.48 17.44 16.29
C SER A 41 -13.78 18.19 15.96
N PRO A 42 -14.01 19.42 16.47
CA PRO A 42 -15.18 20.25 16.14
C PRO A 42 -15.17 20.72 14.67
N ILE A 43 -14.03 20.60 13.99
CA ILE A 43 -13.88 20.79 12.55
C ILE A 43 -13.80 19.39 11.93
N LYS A 44 -14.48 19.13 10.80
CA LYS A 44 -14.33 17.88 10.00
C LYS A 44 -12.87 17.73 9.51
N ARG A 45 -11.96 17.38 10.40
CA ARG A 45 -10.56 17.08 10.13
C ARG A 45 -10.48 15.57 10.00
N SER A 46 -10.57 15.08 8.77
CA SER A 46 -10.37 13.66 8.52
C SER A 46 -8.88 13.35 8.52
N SER A 47 -8.48 12.39 9.32
CA SER A 47 -7.20 11.70 9.17
C SER A 47 -7.30 10.79 7.94
N TYR A 48 -6.30 10.83 7.06
CA TYR A 48 -6.22 9.91 5.93
C TYR A 48 -5.25 8.79 6.30
N ILE A 49 -5.79 7.58 6.41
CA ILE A 49 -5.00 6.39 6.71
C ILE A 49 -3.99 6.19 5.58
N GLY A 50 -2.76 5.89 5.99
CA GLY A 50 -1.67 5.64 5.06
C GLY A 50 -1.23 4.19 5.01
N THR A 51 0.03 4.00 5.36
CA THR A 51 0.77 2.76 5.15
C THR A 51 1.08 2.07 6.47
N ILE A 52 0.92 0.75 6.52
CA ILE A 52 1.47 -0.10 7.58
C ILE A 52 2.75 -0.80 7.10
N PHE A 53 3.75 -0.93 7.95
CA PHE A 53 4.96 -1.69 7.63
C PHE A 53 5.62 -2.21 8.90
N VAL A 54 6.48 -3.21 8.73
CA VAL A 54 7.14 -3.88 9.84
C VAL A 54 8.64 -3.75 9.66
N ASP A 55 9.32 -3.35 10.72
CA ASP A 55 10.74 -3.58 10.87
C ASP A 55 10.95 -4.97 11.47
N ASP A 56 11.34 -5.93 10.64
CA ASP A 56 11.54 -7.31 11.08
C ASP A 56 12.76 -7.47 12.00
N THR A 57 13.67 -6.49 12.02
CA THR A 57 14.87 -6.54 12.87
C THR A 57 14.51 -6.23 14.31
N THR A 58 13.70 -5.19 14.52
CA THR A 58 13.26 -4.76 15.86
C THR A 58 11.91 -5.34 16.26
N ALA A 59 11.23 -6.06 15.35
CA ALA A 59 9.84 -6.50 15.50
C ALA A 59 8.87 -5.35 15.77
N THR A 60 9.16 -4.16 15.25
CA THR A 60 8.33 -2.97 15.43
C THR A 60 7.35 -2.84 14.26
N ILE A 61 6.06 -2.68 14.57
CA ILE A 61 5.02 -2.36 13.59
C ILE A 61 4.86 -0.84 13.54
N PHE A 62 4.85 -0.26 12.35
CA PHE A 62 4.66 1.16 12.14
C PHE A 62 3.36 1.45 11.40
N LEU A 63 2.68 2.52 11.81
CA LEU A 63 1.56 3.12 11.11
C LEU A 63 1.95 4.55 10.73
N MET A 64 2.07 4.80 9.43
CA MET A 64 2.31 6.13 8.89
C MET A 64 1.03 6.65 8.24
N TYR A 65 0.61 7.87 8.60
CA TYR A 65 -0.67 8.44 8.17
C TYR A 65 -0.60 9.96 8.09
N VAL A 66 -1.60 10.59 7.46
CA VAL A 66 -1.70 12.05 7.43
C VAL A 66 -2.78 12.50 8.39
N PHE A 67 -2.39 13.38 9.31
CA PHE A 67 -3.33 14.09 10.16
C PHE A 67 -3.80 15.38 9.49
N CYS A 68 -5.12 15.57 9.47
CA CYS A 68 -5.83 16.69 8.85
C CYS A 68 -5.49 16.93 7.37
N GLU A 69 -5.91 16.01 6.49
CA GLU A 69 -5.72 16.11 5.03
C GLU A 69 -6.24 17.42 4.43
N PHE A 70 -7.36 17.96 4.94
CA PHE A 70 -7.99 19.17 4.42
C PHE A 70 -7.55 20.46 5.15
N CYS A 71 -6.56 20.38 6.04
CA CYS A 71 -5.97 21.56 6.66
C CYS A 71 -4.96 22.26 5.73
N PRO A 72 -4.74 23.58 5.89
CA PRO A 72 -3.63 24.29 5.24
C PRO A 72 -2.27 23.64 5.52
N THR A 73 -2.10 23.10 6.73
CA THR A 73 -0.91 22.38 7.16
C THR A 73 -1.27 20.92 7.44
N ARG A 74 -0.85 20.03 6.55
CA ARG A 74 -0.95 18.57 6.71
C ARG A 74 0.24 18.09 7.53
N SER A 75 0.01 17.15 8.44
CA SER A 75 1.10 16.55 9.22
C SER A 75 1.26 15.08 8.86
N LEU A 76 2.45 14.70 8.40
CA LEU A 76 2.84 13.29 8.27
C LEU A 76 3.17 12.75 9.67
N MET A 77 2.36 11.81 10.12
CA MET A 77 2.41 11.23 11.44
C MET A 77 2.91 9.79 11.38
N LEU A 78 3.65 9.38 12.40
CA LEU A 78 4.15 8.04 12.56
C LEU A 78 3.86 7.54 13.98
N MET A 79 3.20 6.39 14.07
CA MET A 79 3.01 5.64 15.31
C MET A 79 3.69 4.30 15.18
N ASN A 80 4.01 3.69 16.32
CA ASN A 80 4.56 2.35 16.34
C ASN A 80 3.96 1.50 17.47
N SER A 81 4.05 0.19 17.29
CA SER A 81 3.76 -0.82 18.29
C SER A 81 4.96 -1.76 18.39
N THR A 82 5.28 -2.14 19.63
CA THR A 82 6.38 -3.06 19.98
C THR A 82 5.86 -4.32 20.66
N ASP A 83 4.54 -4.49 20.69
CA ASP A 83 3.81 -5.58 21.34
C ASP A 83 2.78 -6.20 20.38
N ASP A 84 3.20 -6.45 19.14
CA ASP A 84 2.40 -7.10 18.10
C ASP A 84 1.08 -6.37 17.74
N GLY A 85 1.05 -5.04 17.92
CA GLY A 85 -0.09 -4.20 17.58
C GLY A 85 -1.13 -4.09 18.69
N ILE A 86 -0.85 -4.60 19.89
CA ILE A 86 -1.77 -4.57 21.04
C ILE A 86 -1.90 -3.16 21.60
N THR A 87 -0.78 -2.44 21.73
CA THR A 87 -0.72 -1.03 22.12
C THR A 87 0.09 -0.22 21.12
N TRP A 88 -0.21 1.07 21.05
CA TRP A 88 0.44 2.00 20.12
C TRP A 88 1.02 3.19 20.87
N GLY A 89 2.25 3.55 20.52
CA GLY A 89 2.93 4.73 21.03
C GLY A 89 2.25 6.03 20.58
N ARG A 90 2.64 7.14 21.22
CA ARG A 90 2.14 8.47 20.85
C ARG A 90 2.55 8.82 19.40
N PRO A 91 1.68 9.47 18.60
CA PRO A 91 2.03 9.92 17.26
C PRO A 91 3.23 10.87 17.26
N ARG A 92 4.22 10.59 16.39
CA ARG A 92 5.35 11.47 16.10
C ARG A 92 5.10 12.21 14.80
N ASN A 93 5.25 13.53 14.81
CA ASN A 93 5.19 14.32 13.58
C ASN A 93 6.56 14.29 12.88
N ILE A 94 6.61 13.72 11.68
CA ILE A 94 7.84 13.58 10.88
C ILE A 94 7.85 14.48 9.63
N THR A 95 6.88 15.40 9.53
CA THR A 95 6.72 16.30 8.37
C THR A 95 7.99 17.09 8.06
N ASP A 96 8.64 17.62 9.09
CA ASP A 96 9.83 18.46 8.93
C ASP A 96 11.06 17.64 8.50
N GLN A 97 11.09 16.34 8.82
CA GLN A 97 12.16 15.44 8.40
C GLN A 97 12.09 15.15 6.89
N VAL A 98 10.88 14.96 6.36
CA VAL A 98 10.66 14.64 4.94
C VAL A 98 10.51 15.89 4.05
N GLY A 99 10.13 17.03 4.63
CA GLY A 99 10.00 18.32 3.96
C GLY A 99 8.55 18.77 3.76
N LYS A 100 8.21 19.98 4.25
CA LYS A 100 6.84 20.55 4.29
C LYS A 100 6.20 20.80 2.92
N GLU A 101 7.01 21.19 1.94
CA GLU A 101 6.52 21.56 0.60
C GLU A 101 5.99 20.36 -0.20
N TYR A 102 6.41 19.17 0.23
CA TYR A 102 6.05 17.88 -0.34
C TYR A 102 5.21 17.15 0.70
N ALA A 103 4.09 17.76 1.12
CA ALA A 103 3.12 17.08 1.98
C ALA A 103 2.65 15.82 1.26
N THR A 104 3.30 14.70 1.57
CA THR A 104 3.13 13.44 0.89
C THR A 104 2.23 12.58 1.72
N HIS A 105 1.13 12.15 1.11
CA HIS A 105 0.33 11.12 1.71
C HIS A 105 1.07 9.79 1.55
N PRO A 106 1.33 9.07 2.65
CA PRO A 106 1.77 7.69 2.57
C PRO A 106 0.70 6.90 1.78
N SER A 107 1.13 6.16 0.77
CA SER A 107 0.22 5.43 -0.10
C SER A 107 -0.49 4.34 0.70
N PRO A 108 -1.82 4.18 0.55
CA PRO A 108 -2.57 3.18 1.30
C PRO A 108 -2.08 1.77 1.00
N GLY A 109 -2.04 0.90 2.01
CA GLY A 109 -1.55 -0.48 1.89
C GLY A 109 -0.31 -0.69 2.75
N ASN A 110 0.76 -1.25 2.18
CA ASN A 110 1.94 -1.65 2.93
C ASN A 110 3.27 -1.04 2.42
N GLY A 111 4.21 -0.87 3.34
CA GLY A 111 5.61 -0.59 3.05
C GLY A 111 6.45 -1.87 3.17
N ILE A 112 7.75 -1.76 2.91
CA ILE A 112 8.67 -2.91 2.99
C ILE A 112 9.91 -2.57 3.82
N GLN A 113 10.51 -3.60 4.42
CA GLN A 113 11.89 -3.55 4.85
C GLN A 113 12.75 -4.34 3.88
N LYS A 114 13.79 -3.72 3.32
CA LYS A 114 14.71 -4.39 2.42
C LYS A 114 15.44 -5.54 3.10
N LYS A 115 15.55 -6.66 2.39
CA LYS A 115 16.22 -7.89 2.80
C LYS A 115 17.50 -8.13 2.02
N GLN A 116 17.65 -7.50 0.86
CA GLN A 116 18.78 -7.64 -0.03
C GLN A 116 19.55 -6.32 -0.19
N GLU A 117 20.79 -6.43 -0.63
CA GLU A 117 21.59 -5.29 -1.06
C GLU A 117 21.10 -4.71 -2.40
N PRO A 118 21.33 -3.41 -2.67
CA PRO A 118 21.91 -2.43 -1.76
C PRO A 118 20.94 -1.98 -0.67
N ALA A 119 21.44 -1.53 0.48
CA ALA A 119 20.65 -0.95 1.58
C ALA A 119 19.74 -1.96 2.29
N LYS A 120 20.26 -3.16 2.59
CA LYS A 120 19.58 -4.14 3.44
C LYS A 120 19.22 -3.53 4.79
N GLY A 121 18.01 -3.79 5.28
CA GLY A 121 17.48 -3.27 6.54
C GLY A 121 16.71 -1.95 6.42
N ARG A 122 16.87 -1.21 5.31
CA ARG A 122 16.15 0.04 5.04
C ARG A 122 14.64 -0.19 4.98
N LEU A 123 13.89 0.71 5.63
CA LEU A 123 12.45 0.83 5.50
C LEU A 123 12.12 1.71 4.30
N VAL A 124 11.18 1.26 3.46
CA VAL A 124 10.74 1.96 2.25
C VAL A 124 9.22 2.06 2.27
N VAL A 125 8.73 3.30 2.23
CA VAL A 125 7.30 3.62 2.17
C VAL A 125 7.04 4.42 0.90
N CYS A 126 6.06 3.96 0.13
CA CYS A 126 5.53 4.68 -1.01
C CYS A 126 4.66 5.84 -0.56
N GLY A 127 4.76 6.99 -1.21
CA GLY A 127 3.93 8.15 -0.96
C GLY A 127 3.59 8.88 -2.24
N HIS A 128 2.62 9.78 -2.17
CA HIS A 128 2.25 10.66 -3.26
C HIS A 128 1.99 12.07 -2.72
N GLY A 129 2.46 13.08 -3.44
CA GLY A 129 2.39 14.46 -3.01
C GLY A 129 1.27 15.25 -3.66
N PHE A 130 1.00 16.42 -3.08
CA PHE A 130 0.03 17.40 -3.57
C PHE A 130 0.73 18.74 -3.86
N TYR A 131 0.04 19.64 -4.56
CA TYR A 131 0.50 21.01 -4.84
C TYR A 131 1.95 21.05 -5.39
N ASN A 132 2.87 21.69 -4.65
CA ASN A 132 4.28 21.87 -5.00
C ASN A 132 5.14 20.61 -4.83
N GLY A 133 4.51 19.48 -4.49
CA GLY A 133 5.14 18.15 -4.47
C GLY A 133 4.36 17.12 -5.27
N LYS A 134 3.50 17.53 -6.21
CA LYS A 134 2.61 16.60 -6.92
C LYS A 134 3.37 15.54 -7.73
N GLY A 135 3.11 14.28 -7.43
CA GLY A 135 3.77 13.12 -8.02
C GLY A 135 4.04 12.04 -6.98
N LEU A 136 4.83 11.03 -7.35
CA LEU A 136 5.22 9.92 -6.49
C LEU A 136 6.48 10.29 -5.69
N VAL A 137 6.54 9.87 -4.42
CA VAL A 137 7.75 9.93 -3.59
C VAL A 137 8.00 8.59 -2.91
N LEU A 138 9.27 8.27 -2.65
CA LEU A 138 9.64 7.25 -1.68
C LEU A 138 10.14 7.91 -0.39
N LEU A 139 9.67 7.40 0.74
CA LEU A 139 10.13 7.77 2.07
C LEU A 139 11.01 6.64 2.59
N LEU A 140 12.22 6.99 3.02
CA LEU A 140 13.26 6.05 3.41
C LEU A 140 13.66 6.29 4.87
N SER A 141 13.92 5.20 5.59
CA SER A 141 14.56 5.22 6.90
C SER A 141 15.60 4.12 6.99
N ASP A 142 16.79 4.48 7.43
CA ASP A 142 17.97 3.62 7.55
C ASP A 142 18.29 3.25 9.02
N ASP A 143 17.51 3.77 9.97
CA ASP A 143 17.78 3.71 11.41
C ASP A 143 16.55 3.20 12.19
N HIS A 144 15.89 2.17 11.66
CA HIS A 144 14.75 1.52 12.29
C HIS A 144 13.57 2.47 12.57
N GLY A 145 13.34 3.45 11.68
CA GLY A 145 12.21 4.37 11.75
C GLY A 145 12.42 5.56 12.69
N VAL A 146 13.65 5.80 13.17
CA VAL A 146 13.97 6.94 14.04
C VAL A 146 13.94 8.24 13.23
N THR A 147 14.68 8.30 12.13
CA THR A 147 14.69 9.40 11.18
C THR A 147 14.18 8.98 9.80
N TRP A 148 13.58 9.93 9.09
CA TRP A 148 13.01 9.74 7.76
C TRP A 148 13.52 10.80 6.80
N ARG A 149 13.70 10.41 5.55
CA ARG A 149 14.06 11.31 4.46
C ARG A 149 13.36 10.90 3.17
N ARG A 150 13.41 11.79 2.18
CA ARG A 150 12.98 11.48 0.83
C ARG A 150 14.05 10.65 0.11
N GLY A 151 13.60 9.62 -0.59
CA GLY A 151 14.33 8.96 -1.67
C GLY A 151 13.85 9.49 -3.01
N ALA A 152 13.55 8.57 -3.92
CA ALA A 152 13.12 8.89 -5.27
C ALA A 152 11.87 9.79 -5.29
N PHE A 153 11.88 10.79 -6.16
CA PHE A 153 10.73 11.65 -6.44
C PHE A 153 10.47 11.70 -7.95
N VAL A 154 9.23 11.42 -8.35
CA VAL A 154 8.79 11.42 -9.75
C VAL A 154 7.65 12.43 -9.88
N PRO A 155 7.91 13.65 -10.37
CA PRO A 155 6.90 14.69 -10.46
C PRO A 155 5.89 14.41 -11.57
N SER A 156 4.65 14.83 -11.35
CA SER A 156 3.62 14.85 -12.40
C SER A 156 4.01 15.83 -13.53
N ARG A 157 3.63 15.50 -14.78
CA ARG A 157 4.00 16.28 -15.97
C ARG A 157 2.77 16.66 -16.81
N PRO A 158 2.56 17.97 -17.09
CA PRO A 158 3.35 19.11 -16.60
C PRO A 158 3.18 19.31 -15.09
N PHE A 159 4.14 19.96 -14.43
CA PHE A 159 4.07 20.21 -12.99
C PHE A 159 3.06 21.34 -12.68
N LYS A 160 1.78 20.98 -12.50
CA LYS A 160 0.67 21.92 -12.27
C LYS A 160 -0.30 21.34 -11.24
N MET A 161 -0.96 22.23 -10.50
CA MET A 161 -1.98 21.85 -9.50
C MET A 161 -3.15 21.08 -10.13
N HIS A 162 -3.71 21.62 -11.21
CA HIS A 162 -4.80 21.00 -11.96
C HIS A 162 -4.29 20.36 -13.24
N LEU A 163 -4.34 19.04 -13.27
CA LEU A 163 -3.88 18.24 -14.40
C LEU A 163 -5.06 17.77 -15.24
N LYS A 164 -4.89 17.83 -16.57
CA LYS A 164 -5.87 17.35 -17.53
C LYS A 164 -5.81 15.82 -17.62
N LYS A 165 -6.92 15.18 -17.98
CA LYS A 165 -6.92 13.76 -18.35
C LYS A 165 -5.90 13.52 -19.48
N GLY A 166 -5.16 12.42 -19.40
CA GLY A 166 -4.09 12.06 -20.33
C GLY A 166 -2.70 12.53 -19.91
N THR A 167 -2.57 13.34 -18.86
CA THR A 167 -1.26 13.80 -18.34
C THR A 167 -0.57 12.72 -17.50
N PHE A 168 0.73 12.86 -17.31
CA PHE A 168 1.52 11.93 -16.49
C PHE A 168 1.34 12.34 -15.04
N ASP A 169 0.62 11.53 -14.26
CA ASP A 169 0.32 11.79 -12.84
C ASP A 169 0.49 10.47 -12.08
N PRO A 170 1.73 10.11 -11.70
CA PRO A 170 1.97 8.97 -10.84
C PRO A 170 1.53 9.34 -9.42
N ASP A 171 0.68 8.51 -8.84
CA ASP A 171 0.00 8.81 -7.57
C ASP A 171 0.25 7.67 -6.57
N GLU A 172 -0.78 7.23 -5.86
CA GLU A 172 -0.68 6.13 -4.89
C GLU A 172 0.01 4.89 -5.46
N CYS A 173 0.85 4.24 -4.67
CA CYS A 173 1.68 3.13 -5.15
C CYS A 173 2.01 2.11 -4.05
N GLN A 174 2.41 0.90 -4.48
CA GLN A 174 2.80 -0.20 -3.60
C GLN A 174 4.16 -0.77 -4.03
N PRO A 175 5.13 -0.88 -3.10
CA PRO A 175 6.44 -1.45 -3.38
C PRO A 175 6.52 -2.93 -3.02
N VAL A 176 7.38 -3.66 -3.74
CA VAL A 176 7.86 -4.98 -3.35
C VAL A 176 9.34 -5.13 -3.68
N GLU A 177 10.08 -5.85 -2.85
CA GLU A 177 11.48 -6.18 -3.15
C GLU A 177 11.56 -7.48 -3.94
N LEU A 178 12.35 -7.47 -5.00
CA LEU A 178 12.66 -8.65 -5.82
C LEU A 178 13.94 -9.35 -5.34
N PRO A 179 14.20 -10.63 -5.71
CA PRO A 179 15.38 -11.37 -5.24
C PRO A 179 16.72 -10.74 -5.56
N ASN A 180 16.80 -9.96 -6.64
CA ASN A 180 18.00 -9.23 -7.02
C ASN A 180 18.17 -7.89 -6.27
N GLY A 181 17.36 -7.64 -5.23
CA GLY A 181 17.39 -6.47 -4.37
C GLY A 181 16.81 -5.18 -4.95
N SER A 182 16.40 -5.18 -6.22
CA SER A 182 15.64 -4.06 -6.78
C SER A 182 14.24 -3.98 -6.17
N ILE A 183 13.70 -2.76 -6.11
CA ILE A 183 12.33 -2.50 -5.65
C ILE A 183 11.45 -2.31 -6.88
N TYR A 184 10.45 -3.17 -7.04
CA TYR A 184 9.41 -3.08 -8.06
C TYR A 184 8.20 -2.34 -7.48
N ILE A 185 7.65 -1.38 -8.21
CA ILE A 185 6.58 -0.52 -7.71
C ILE A 185 5.44 -0.52 -8.71
N VAL A 186 4.25 -0.89 -8.23
CA VAL A 186 2.99 -0.70 -8.96
C VAL A 186 2.40 0.65 -8.56
N VAL A 187 2.10 1.48 -9.55
CA VAL A 187 1.70 2.88 -9.36
C VAL A 187 0.35 3.14 -10.03
N ARG A 188 -0.55 3.80 -9.31
CA ARG A 188 -1.80 4.34 -9.83
C ARG A 188 -1.53 5.37 -10.91
N ASN A 189 -2.15 5.17 -12.07
CA ASN A 189 -2.14 6.07 -13.20
C ASN A 189 -3.29 7.08 -13.09
N GLU A 190 -3.16 8.07 -12.20
CA GLU A 190 -4.27 8.91 -11.74
C GLU A 190 -4.96 9.71 -12.85
N LYS A 191 -4.19 10.19 -13.84
CA LYS A 191 -4.76 10.93 -14.98
C LYS A 191 -4.89 10.11 -16.25
N THR A 192 -4.75 8.78 -16.18
CA THR A 192 -4.90 7.90 -17.35
C THR A 192 -3.96 8.37 -18.46
N TYR A 193 -2.66 8.41 -18.17
CA TYR A 193 -1.60 8.90 -19.04
C TYR A 193 -1.71 8.29 -20.44
N LYS A 194 -1.66 9.14 -21.47
CA LYS A 194 -1.84 8.75 -22.88
C LYS A 194 -3.14 7.97 -23.16
N LYS A 195 -4.16 8.11 -22.31
CA LYS A 195 -5.46 7.40 -22.38
C LYS A 195 -5.38 5.88 -22.13
N TYR A 196 -4.28 5.38 -21.58
CA TYR A 196 -4.19 3.99 -21.14
C TYR A 196 -4.77 3.81 -19.75
N HIS A 197 -5.70 2.86 -19.63
CA HIS A 197 -6.37 2.49 -18.39
C HIS A 197 -5.67 1.33 -17.70
N CYS A 198 -4.39 1.53 -17.38
CA CYS A 198 -3.55 0.50 -16.79
C CYS A 198 -2.49 1.09 -15.85
N LYS A 199 -1.89 0.22 -15.03
CA LYS A 199 -0.87 0.58 -14.04
C LYS A 199 0.37 1.15 -14.69
N MET A 200 0.98 2.11 -14.00
CA MET A 200 2.37 2.46 -14.22
C MET A 200 3.25 1.56 -13.37
N ILE A 201 4.36 1.10 -13.94
CA ILE A 201 5.41 0.36 -13.24
C ILE A 201 6.64 1.23 -13.17
N MET A 202 7.28 1.23 -12.00
CA MET A 202 8.58 1.86 -11.79
C MET A 202 9.50 0.89 -11.05
N ARG A 203 10.81 1.05 -11.20
CA ARG A 203 11.79 0.18 -10.53
C ARG A 203 12.98 0.97 -10.02
N SER A 204 13.37 0.70 -8.77
CA SER A 204 14.60 1.23 -8.17
C SER A 204 15.64 0.11 -8.03
N PHE A 205 16.91 0.45 -8.27
CA PHE A 205 18.06 -0.47 -8.16
C PHE A 205 19.05 -0.06 -7.08
N ASP A 206 18.79 1.06 -6.40
CA ASP A 206 19.68 1.72 -5.45
C ASP A 206 19.03 1.83 -4.05
N GLY A 207 18.11 0.93 -3.73
CA GLY A 207 17.45 0.90 -2.42
C GLY A 207 16.44 2.04 -2.22
N GLY A 208 15.85 2.55 -3.30
CA GLY A 208 14.79 3.56 -3.27
C GLY A 208 15.28 5.00 -3.45
N GLU A 209 16.55 5.24 -3.74
CA GLU A 209 17.10 6.59 -3.94
C GLU A 209 16.62 7.19 -5.27
N THR A 210 16.56 6.38 -6.34
CA THR A 210 16.09 6.83 -7.65
C THR A 210 15.08 5.88 -8.28
N LEU A 211 14.25 6.43 -9.16
CA LEU A 211 13.35 5.72 -10.06
C LEU A 211 13.65 6.14 -11.50
N PRO A 212 14.65 5.52 -12.14
CA PRO A 212 15.13 5.92 -13.45
C PRO A 212 14.07 5.71 -14.55
N GLN A 213 13.95 6.71 -15.44
CA GLN A 213 12.89 6.78 -16.45
C GLN A 213 12.87 5.59 -17.43
N ASN A 214 14.03 5.00 -17.74
CA ASN A 214 14.14 3.83 -18.62
C ASN A 214 13.53 2.55 -18.04
N TYR A 215 13.22 2.52 -16.74
CA TYR A 215 12.50 1.43 -16.07
C TYR A 215 11.09 1.85 -15.62
N THR A 216 10.55 2.91 -16.24
CA THR A 216 9.18 3.36 -16.04
C THR A 216 8.35 3.06 -17.30
N TYR A 217 7.30 2.26 -17.16
CA TYR A 217 6.43 1.88 -18.28
C TYR A 217 4.97 1.70 -17.85
N LEU A 218 4.07 1.63 -18.83
CA LEU A 218 2.66 1.29 -18.61
C LEU A 218 2.49 -0.21 -18.83
N ASP A 219 2.11 -0.95 -17.79
CA ASP A 219 1.82 -2.38 -17.91
C ASP A 219 0.36 -2.56 -18.33
N GLN A 220 0.14 -2.74 -19.63
CA GLN A 220 -1.19 -2.87 -20.22
C GLN A 220 -1.91 -4.16 -19.83
N ALA A 221 -1.20 -5.15 -19.27
CA ALA A 221 -1.87 -6.30 -18.70
C ALA A 221 -2.68 -5.87 -17.47
N LEU A 222 -2.14 -4.98 -16.64
CA LEU A 222 -2.75 -4.54 -15.38
C LEU A 222 -3.74 -3.39 -15.59
N ILE A 223 -4.90 -3.70 -16.15
CA ILE A 223 -6.01 -2.74 -16.35
C ILE A 223 -6.47 -2.18 -14.99
N GLU A 224 -6.74 -0.87 -14.91
CA GLU A 224 -7.21 -0.24 -13.68
C GLU A 224 -8.20 0.92 -13.87
N PRO A 225 -9.06 1.18 -12.86
CA PRO A 225 -9.97 2.34 -12.82
C PRO A 225 -9.43 3.54 -12.02
N ARG A 226 -8.09 3.75 -11.98
CA ARG A 226 -7.38 4.77 -11.18
C ARG A 226 -7.51 4.53 -9.68
N ILE A 227 -6.76 3.54 -9.19
CA ILE A 227 -6.89 3.06 -7.81
C ILE A 227 -5.56 2.48 -7.30
N THR A 228 -5.34 2.41 -5.99
CA THR A 228 -4.27 1.57 -5.44
C THR A 228 -4.62 0.08 -5.54
N SER A 229 -3.61 -0.78 -5.67
CA SER A 229 -3.78 -2.22 -5.83
C SER A 229 -2.80 -2.96 -4.93
N GLY A 230 -3.17 -4.16 -4.49
CA GLY A 230 -2.31 -4.99 -3.66
C GLY A 230 -1.17 -5.60 -4.48
N LEU A 231 0.01 -5.70 -3.86
CA LEU A 231 1.20 -6.29 -4.45
C LEU A 231 1.94 -7.10 -3.38
N TRP A 232 2.33 -8.32 -3.70
CA TRP A 232 3.09 -9.18 -2.80
C TRP A 232 4.09 -10.04 -3.57
N TYR A 233 5.21 -10.38 -2.95
CA TYR A 233 6.18 -11.31 -3.52
C TYR A 233 6.52 -12.39 -2.51
N HIS A 234 6.51 -13.64 -2.95
CA HIS A 234 6.89 -14.79 -2.14
C HIS A 234 7.46 -15.91 -3.00
N ASP A 235 8.64 -16.42 -2.64
CA ASP A 235 9.26 -17.63 -3.17
C ASP A 235 9.11 -17.79 -4.71
N GLY A 236 9.58 -16.79 -5.48
CA GLY A 236 9.55 -16.83 -6.95
C GLY A 236 8.29 -16.25 -7.59
N THR A 237 7.21 -16.06 -6.83
CA THR A 237 5.92 -15.63 -7.35
C THR A 237 5.57 -14.22 -6.87
N MET A 238 5.21 -13.35 -7.81
CA MET A 238 4.65 -12.03 -7.52
C MET A 238 3.14 -12.07 -7.72
N PHE A 239 2.38 -11.58 -6.74
CA PHE A 239 0.92 -11.52 -6.76
C PHE A 239 0.46 -10.07 -6.87
N TYR A 240 -0.60 -9.85 -7.64
CA TYR A 240 -1.26 -8.57 -7.81
C TYR A 240 -2.77 -8.71 -7.58
N SER A 241 -3.36 -7.80 -6.81
CA SER A 241 -4.81 -7.71 -6.65
C SER A 241 -5.34 -6.33 -7.01
N GLY A 242 -6.38 -6.26 -7.83
CA GLY A 242 -6.99 -4.98 -8.16
C GLY A 242 -8.28 -5.10 -8.96
N PRO A 243 -9.13 -4.06 -8.95
CA PRO A 243 -10.32 -4.01 -9.80
C PRO A 243 -9.92 -4.06 -11.28
N LYS A 244 -10.47 -5.01 -12.03
CA LYS A 244 -10.26 -5.12 -13.48
C LYS A 244 -11.42 -4.48 -14.22
N HIS A 245 -11.28 -3.18 -14.44
CA HIS A 245 -12.16 -2.40 -15.29
C HIS A 245 -11.43 -1.11 -15.66
N ASP A 246 -11.67 -0.58 -16.84
CA ASP A 246 -11.04 0.66 -17.30
C ASP A 246 -11.43 1.90 -16.47
N THR A 247 -12.66 1.96 -15.97
CA THR A 247 -13.27 3.20 -15.48
C THR A 247 -14.02 3.05 -14.16
N LYS A 248 -14.44 1.83 -13.78
CA LYS A 248 -15.27 1.58 -12.59
C LYS A 248 -14.55 0.73 -11.56
N ARG A 249 -14.68 1.06 -10.27
CA ARG A 249 -14.15 0.28 -9.14
C ARG A 249 -15.04 -0.95 -8.90
N ARG A 250 -14.82 -2.01 -9.66
CA ARG A 250 -15.58 -3.28 -9.59
C ARG A 250 -14.75 -4.43 -10.13
N ASN A 251 -15.24 -5.65 -9.96
CA ASN A 251 -14.67 -6.83 -10.59
C ASN A 251 -13.21 -7.07 -10.14
N LEU A 252 -13.02 -7.19 -8.81
CA LEU A 252 -11.72 -7.44 -8.18
C LEU A 252 -11.16 -8.80 -8.61
N HIS A 253 -9.92 -8.78 -9.08
CA HIS A 253 -9.20 -9.96 -9.51
C HIS A 253 -7.87 -10.09 -8.78
N ILE A 254 -7.37 -11.33 -8.73
CA ILE A 254 -5.98 -11.63 -8.45
C ILE A 254 -5.32 -12.20 -9.71
N ARG A 255 -4.03 -11.87 -9.87
CA ARG A 255 -3.12 -12.42 -10.87
C ARG A 255 -1.76 -12.67 -10.24
N TRP A 256 -0.96 -13.50 -10.87
CA TRP A 256 0.41 -13.71 -10.44
C TRP A 256 1.39 -13.77 -11.62
N SER A 257 2.67 -13.64 -11.30
CA SER A 257 3.77 -13.58 -12.24
C SER A 257 4.94 -14.41 -11.70
N TYR A 258 5.49 -15.27 -12.55
CA TYR A 258 6.67 -16.09 -12.26
C TYR A 258 7.97 -15.48 -12.80
N ASP A 259 7.88 -14.33 -13.50
CA ASP A 259 9.01 -13.68 -14.17
C ASP A 259 9.25 -12.24 -13.66
N HIS A 260 8.88 -12.00 -12.40
CA HIS A 260 9.04 -10.73 -11.70
C HIS A 260 8.25 -9.57 -12.33
N GLY A 261 7.03 -9.83 -12.79
CA GLY A 261 6.08 -8.82 -13.29
C GLY A 261 6.24 -8.47 -14.76
N LYS A 262 6.99 -9.27 -15.54
CA LYS A 262 7.09 -9.04 -16.98
C LYS A 262 5.85 -9.58 -17.69
N THR A 263 5.34 -10.72 -17.24
CA THR A 263 4.08 -11.32 -17.71
C THR A 263 3.22 -11.74 -16.53
N TRP A 264 1.91 -11.81 -16.77
CA TRP A 264 0.91 -12.14 -15.76
C TRP A 264 0.05 -13.32 -16.24
N THR A 265 -0.31 -14.21 -15.32
CA THR A 265 -1.21 -15.33 -15.60
C THR A 265 -2.63 -14.88 -15.94
N SER A 266 -3.43 -15.83 -16.40
CA SER A 266 -4.89 -15.70 -16.37
C SER A 266 -5.37 -15.39 -14.95
N GLU A 267 -6.48 -14.68 -14.87
CA GLU A 267 -6.97 -14.09 -13.63
C GLU A 267 -7.94 -14.99 -12.88
N THR A 268 -7.95 -14.86 -11.56
CA THR A 268 -8.99 -15.42 -10.69
C THR A 268 -9.84 -14.29 -10.14
N LYS A 269 -11.16 -14.38 -10.35
CA LYS A 269 -12.13 -13.42 -9.85
C LYS A 269 -12.31 -13.61 -8.35
N ILE A 270 -12.14 -12.53 -7.58
CA ILE A 270 -12.32 -12.52 -6.12
C ILE A 270 -13.69 -11.94 -5.76
N TRP A 271 -14.12 -10.92 -6.48
CA TRP A 271 -15.42 -10.26 -6.27
C TRP A 271 -15.89 -9.60 -7.56
N GLU A 272 -17.13 -9.82 -7.97
CA GLU A 272 -17.64 -9.33 -9.26
C GLU A 272 -18.26 -7.92 -9.21
N ASP A 273 -18.77 -7.58 -8.04
CA ASP A 273 -19.52 -6.38 -7.73
C ASP A 273 -18.58 -5.18 -7.41
N PRO A 274 -19.09 -4.01 -6.97
CA PRO A 274 -18.24 -2.90 -6.57
C PRO A 274 -17.13 -3.32 -5.59
N ALA A 275 -15.90 -2.93 -5.90
CA ALA A 275 -14.71 -3.24 -5.12
C ALA A 275 -13.62 -2.20 -5.37
N SER A 276 -12.92 -1.82 -4.30
CA SER A 276 -11.97 -0.71 -4.30
C SER A 276 -10.58 -1.15 -3.81
N TYR A 277 -10.05 -0.55 -2.75
CA TYR A 277 -8.68 -0.78 -2.32
C TYR A 277 -8.49 -2.24 -1.92
N SER A 278 -7.29 -2.77 -2.17
CA SER A 278 -6.91 -4.11 -1.73
C SER A 278 -5.45 -4.13 -1.32
N THR A 279 -5.11 -5.02 -0.39
CA THR A 279 -3.74 -5.36 -0.01
C THR A 279 -3.60 -6.87 0.15
N LEU A 280 -2.37 -7.34 -0.02
CA LEU A 280 -2.02 -8.76 -0.02
C LEU A 280 -0.99 -9.02 1.07
N MET A 281 -1.12 -10.18 1.72
CA MET A 281 -0.09 -10.65 2.66
C MET A 281 -0.09 -12.17 2.77
N MET A 282 1.01 -12.70 3.26
CA MET A 282 1.14 -14.11 3.65
C MET A 282 1.62 -14.17 5.10
N LEU A 283 1.17 -15.19 5.84
CA LEU A 283 1.68 -15.42 7.19
C LEU A 283 3.02 -16.15 7.10
N PRO A 284 4.00 -15.86 7.97
CA PRO A 284 5.33 -16.46 7.87
C PRO A 284 5.35 -17.99 7.95
N HIS A 285 4.41 -18.58 8.69
CA HIS A 285 4.28 -20.02 8.88
C HIS A 285 3.22 -20.64 7.96
N ASP A 286 2.57 -19.83 7.13
CA ASP A 286 1.57 -20.28 6.16
C ASP A 286 1.98 -19.85 4.75
N LYS A 287 2.90 -20.63 4.17
CA LYS A 287 3.34 -20.45 2.79
C LYS A 287 2.32 -20.93 1.76
N ARG A 288 1.26 -21.61 2.20
CA ARG A 288 0.24 -22.19 1.31
C ARG A 288 -0.96 -21.28 1.13
N HIS A 289 -1.07 -20.21 1.91
CA HIS A 289 -2.20 -19.30 1.81
C HIS A 289 -1.77 -17.85 1.59
N LEU A 290 -2.44 -17.23 0.63
CA LEU A 290 -2.43 -15.80 0.41
C LEU A 290 -3.69 -15.19 1.01
N TYR A 291 -3.52 -14.10 1.75
CA TYR A 291 -4.61 -13.33 2.33
C TYR A 291 -4.80 -12.04 1.56
N ILE A 292 -6.05 -11.73 1.25
CA ILE A 292 -6.45 -10.48 0.60
C ILE A 292 -7.40 -9.74 1.52
N LEU A 293 -7.05 -8.52 1.91
CA LEU A 293 -7.96 -7.58 2.56
C LEU A 293 -8.39 -6.54 1.53
N TYR A 294 -9.70 -6.29 1.39
CA TYR A 294 -10.21 -5.41 0.34
C TYR A 294 -11.56 -4.78 0.67
N GLU A 295 -11.78 -3.59 0.14
CA GLU A 295 -13.07 -2.90 0.15
C GLU A 295 -14.01 -3.54 -0.88
N ARG A 296 -15.24 -3.85 -0.47
CA ARG A 296 -16.27 -4.40 -1.36
C ARG A 296 -17.66 -3.92 -0.99
N GLY A 297 -18.59 -4.14 -1.90
CA GLY A 297 -20.01 -4.00 -1.62
C GLY A 297 -20.88 -4.52 -2.74
N HIS A 298 -22.19 -4.31 -2.60
CA HIS A 298 -23.20 -4.62 -3.61
C HIS A 298 -23.82 -3.36 -4.20
N LYS A 299 -23.77 -2.24 -3.48
CA LYS A 299 -24.28 -0.93 -3.93
C LYS A 299 -23.16 0.06 -4.17
N THR A 300 -22.22 0.15 -3.23
CA THR A 300 -21.04 1.02 -3.34
C THR A 300 -19.77 0.21 -3.12
N GLU A 301 -18.64 0.73 -3.59
CA GLU A 301 -17.33 0.06 -3.48
C GLU A 301 -16.76 0.00 -2.05
N ILE A 302 -17.46 0.58 -1.07
CA ILE A 302 -17.04 0.80 0.32
C ILE A 302 -18.19 0.50 1.30
N ASP A 303 -19.00 -0.51 0.98
CA ASP A 303 -20.08 -0.98 1.87
C ASP A 303 -19.48 -1.72 3.08
N GLU A 304 -18.45 -2.54 2.86
CA GLU A 304 -17.74 -3.29 3.90
C GLU A 304 -16.28 -3.56 3.51
N ILE A 305 -15.52 -4.14 4.44
CA ILE A 305 -14.19 -4.67 4.18
C ILE A 305 -14.18 -6.17 4.41
N ALA A 306 -13.66 -6.89 3.42
CA ALA A 306 -13.61 -8.32 3.41
C ALA A 306 -12.17 -8.83 3.50
N LEU A 307 -12.03 -9.97 4.19
CA LEU A 307 -10.81 -10.76 4.21
C LEU A 307 -11.07 -12.09 3.50
N SER A 308 -10.32 -12.37 2.45
CA SER A 308 -10.35 -13.65 1.73
C SER A 308 -9.03 -14.38 1.91
N ARG A 309 -9.11 -15.69 2.17
CA ARG A 309 -7.95 -16.59 2.23
C ARG A 309 -7.96 -17.51 1.02
N LEU A 310 -6.89 -17.46 0.22
CA LEU A 310 -6.72 -18.23 -1.00
C LEU A 310 -5.64 -19.28 -0.80
N LYS A 311 -5.92 -20.54 -1.13
CA LYS A 311 -4.90 -21.60 -1.15
C LYS A 311 -4.10 -21.48 -2.46
N ILE A 312 -2.77 -21.49 -2.34
CA ILE A 312 -1.83 -21.57 -3.46
C ILE A 312 -1.53 -23.06 -3.66
N SER A 313 -1.89 -23.61 -4.82
CA SER A 313 -1.52 -24.96 -5.23
C SER A 313 -0.10 -24.96 -5.79
N THR A 314 0.79 -25.76 -5.20
CA THR A 314 2.12 -26.06 -5.74
C THR A 314 2.06 -27.31 -6.61
N GLU A 315 3.02 -27.54 -7.51
CA GLU A 315 3.03 -28.72 -8.40
C GLU A 315 2.92 -30.07 -7.65
N ASP A 316 3.35 -30.12 -6.39
CA ASP A 316 3.18 -31.30 -5.52
C ASP A 316 1.71 -31.65 -5.19
N ASP A 317 0.78 -30.70 -5.28
CA ASP A 317 -0.66 -30.92 -5.00
C ASP A 317 -1.39 -31.62 -6.17
N HIS A 318 -0.73 -31.81 -7.33
CA HIS A 318 -1.33 -32.47 -8.51
C HIS A 318 -0.95 -33.96 -8.66
N ASN A 319 -0.21 -34.51 -7.69
CA ASN A 319 0.16 -35.93 -7.63
C ASN A 319 -0.54 -36.71 -6.48
N GLU A 320 -1.54 -36.13 -5.82
CA GLU A 320 -2.45 -36.79 -4.86
C GLU A 320 -3.91 -36.74 -5.36
#